data_AF-A0A4V3P5M4-F1
#
_entry.id   AF-A0A4V3P5M4-F1
#
_cell.length_a   1.000
_cell.length_b   1.000
_cell.length_c   1.000
_cell.angle_alpha   90.00
_cell.angle_beta   90.00
_cell.angle_gamma   90.00
#
_symmetry.space_group_name_H-M   'P 1'
#
loop_
_entity.id
_entity.type
_entity.pdbx_description
1 polymer ?
#
loop_
_entity_poly.entity_id
_entity_poly.type
_entity_poly.pdbx_seq_one_letter_code
_entity_poly.pdbx_strand_id
1 'polypeptide(L)'
;MSDVIKKVPPKPRGIRQTMSDLHIWTGLLVGWVLYAVFLTGTASFFREEISQYMRPELAVQHQAGDVPALVQRTVDRIREQQPALTQVSIQLPTERKPTITASWRDPQAGGRGFKSVTLDPISGQEVSARATRGGDFFYAFHFNFHYMSGLWARWIIGFCAMFMLVAIISGVITHKKIFTDFFTFRRRKGQRSWLDAHAALSVFGLPFHFMITWSGLVTLMVLYMPWGLQSLPTPADKAAVTSEMRFMQPAAPKPAGVPATLVALAPLVEQAEQRWGKSTVGSVQVSNINDANARVSMVQSQT
;
A
#
# COMPACT_ATOMS: atom_id res chain seq x y z
N MET A 1 -27.11 -65.02 -27.62
CA MET A 1 -27.50 -64.18 -26.47
C MET A 1 -26.43 -63.12 -26.27
N SER A 2 -26.68 -61.91 -26.77
CA SER A 2 -25.80 -60.75 -26.60
C SER A 2 -26.37 -59.87 -25.49
N ASP A 3 -25.76 -59.90 -24.31
CA ASP A 3 -26.11 -59.03 -23.20
C ASP A 3 -25.77 -57.57 -23.56
N VAL A 4 -26.81 -56.80 -23.86
CA VAL A 4 -26.72 -55.36 -24.03
C VAL A 4 -26.60 -54.75 -22.63
N ILE A 5 -25.37 -54.48 -22.20
CA ILE A 5 -25.09 -53.71 -20.98
C ILE A 5 -25.66 -52.30 -21.17
N LYS A 6 -26.84 -52.04 -20.61
CA LYS A 6 -27.38 -50.68 -20.49
C LYS A 6 -26.41 -49.85 -19.65
N LYS A 7 -25.63 -48.98 -20.30
CA LYS A 7 -24.86 -47.94 -19.62
C LYS A 7 -25.85 -47.01 -18.89
N VAL A 8 -25.88 -47.10 -17.57
CA VAL A 8 -26.59 -46.13 -16.73
C VAL A 8 -25.92 -44.77 -16.92
N PRO A 9 -26.66 -43.69 -17.25
CA PRO A 9 -26.07 -42.37 -17.38
C PRO A 9 -25.46 -41.93 -16.05
N PRO A 10 -24.28 -41.29 -16.05
CA PRO A 10 -23.64 -40.85 -14.82
C PRO A 10 -24.55 -39.87 -14.07
N LYS A 11 -24.66 -40.05 -12.76
CA LYS A 11 -25.45 -39.20 -11.87
C LYS A 11 -25.02 -37.74 -12.04
N PRO A 12 -25.97 -36.77 -12.14
CA PRO A 12 -25.61 -35.37 -12.27
C PRO A 12 -24.76 -34.91 -11.09
N ARG A 13 -23.74 -34.11 -11.39
CA ARG A 13 -22.79 -33.60 -10.40
C ARG A 13 -23.51 -32.75 -9.36
N GLY A 14 -23.27 -33.04 -8.09
CA GLY A 14 -23.80 -32.22 -7.00
C GLY A 14 -23.07 -30.88 -6.90
N ILE A 15 -23.72 -29.85 -6.37
CA ILE A 15 -23.16 -28.49 -6.17
C ILE A 15 -21.77 -28.53 -5.53
N ARG A 16 -21.57 -29.39 -4.53
CA ARG A 16 -20.28 -29.53 -3.83
C ARG A 16 -19.16 -30.08 -4.72
N GLN A 17 -19.47 -30.99 -5.66
CA GLN A 17 -18.46 -31.50 -6.60
C GLN A 17 -18.06 -30.41 -7.59
N THR A 18 -19.04 -29.63 -8.08
CA THR A 18 -18.77 -28.49 -8.95
C THR A 18 -17.94 -27.41 -8.24
N MET A 19 -18.25 -27.09 -6.98
CA MET A 19 -17.49 -26.12 -6.19
C MET A 19 -16.09 -26.63 -5.83
N SER A 20 -15.92 -27.93 -5.61
CA SER A 20 -14.61 -28.54 -5.41
C SER A 20 -13.73 -28.42 -6.65
N ASP A 21 -14.28 -28.70 -7.83
CA ASP A 21 -13.55 -28.52 -9.09
C ASP A 21 -13.19 -27.05 -9.30
N LEU A 22 -14.15 -26.14 -9.07
CA LEU A 22 -13.91 -24.70 -9.18
C LEU A 22 -12.78 -24.25 -8.25
N HIS A 23 -12.78 -24.68 -6.99
CA HIS A 23 -11.74 -24.35 -6.01
C HIS A 23 -10.35 -24.84 -6.46
N ILE A 24 -10.25 -26.11 -6.89
CA ILE A 24 -8.98 -26.70 -7.34
C ILE A 24 -8.44 -25.95 -8.57
N TRP A 25 -9.28 -25.75 -9.59
CA TRP A 25 -8.83 -25.13 -10.84
C TRP A 25 -8.53 -23.65 -10.68
N THR A 26 -9.36 -22.90 -9.96
CA THR A 26 -9.08 -21.47 -9.70
C THR A 26 -7.81 -21.31 -8.87
N GLY A 27 -7.64 -22.09 -7.80
CA GLY A 27 -6.43 -22.07 -6.97
C GLY A 27 -5.18 -22.47 -7.75
N LEU A 28 -5.26 -23.50 -8.60
CA LEU A 28 -4.12 -23.98 -9.39
C LEU A 28 -3.67 -22.96 -10.46
N LEU A 29 -4.62 -22.33 -11.15
CA LEU A 29 -4.33 -21.40 -12.25
C LEU A 29 -3.59 -20.14 -11.77
N VAL A 30 -4.00 -19.58 -10.63
CA VAL A 30 -3.43 -18.32 -10.12
C VAL A 30 -2.49 -18.51 -8.93
N GLY A 31 -2.32 -19.74 -8.44
CA GLY A 31 -1.62 -20.05 -7.19
C GLY A 31 -0.19 -19.54 -7.13
N TRP A 32 0.58 -19.66 -8.22
CA TRP A 32 1.97 -19.17 -8.26
C TRP A 32 2.07 -17.64 -8.18
N VAL A 33 1.15 -16.94 -8.83
CA VAL A 33 1.09 -15.47 -8.77
C VAL A 33 0.66 -15.03 -7.38
N LEU A 34 -0.39 -15.64 -6.83
CA LEU A 34 -0.85 -15.38 -5.47
C LEU A 34 0.24 -15.65 -4.44
N TYR A 35 1.01 -16.74 -4.59
CA TYR A 35 2.14 -17.04 -3.72
C TYR A 35 3.18 -15.92 -3.73
N ALA A 36 3.61 -15.46 -4.91
CA ALA A 36 4.58 -14.37 -5.01
C ALA A 36 4.04 -13.05 -4.43
N VAL A 37 2.77 -12.72 -4.70
CA VAL A 37 2.09 -11.53 -4.16
C VAL A 37 1.97 -11.61 -2.63
N PHE A 38 1.61 -12.75 -2.06
CA PHE A 38 1.53 -12.90 -0.60
C PHE A 38 2.89 -12.88 0.05
N LEU A 39 3.88 -13.56 -0.51
CA LEU A 39 5.23 -13.56 0.03
C LEU A 39 5.82 -12.14 0.08
N THR A 40 5.69 -11.40 -1.02
CA THR A 40 6.16 -10.01 -1.09
C THR A 40 5.31 -9.06 -0.25
N GLY A 41 4.00 -9.30 -0.15
CA GLY A 41 3.10 -8.57 0.76
C GLY A 41 3.49 -8.76 2.23
N THR A 42 3.77 -9.99 2.66
CA THR A 42 4.26 -10.29 4.00
C THR A 42 5.61 -9.63 4.27
N ALA A 43 6.56 -9.70 3.32
CA ALA A 43 7.85 -9.02 3.46
C ALA A 43 7.71 -7.49 3.57
N SER A 44 6.66 -6.91 2.95
CA SER A 44 6.40 -5.47 3.00
C SER A 44 6.01 -4.95 4.38
N PHE A 45 5.59 -5.81 5.31
CA PHE A 45 5.42 -5.40 6.71
C PHE A 45 6.74 -4.96 7.34
N PHE A 46 7.86 -5.54 6.90
CA PHE A 46 9.22 -5.21 7.35
C PHE A 46 9.93 -4.24 6.39
N ARG A 47 9.16 -3.44 5.64
CA ARG A 47 9.70 -2.57 4.59
C ARG A 47 10.78 -1.64 5.11
N GLU A 48 10.56 -0.99 6.24
CA GLU A 48 11.49 -0.01 6.79
C GLU A 48 12.74 -0.72 7.35
N GLU A 49 12.57 -1.84 8.06
CA GLU A 49 13.65 -2.64 8.64
C GLU A 49 14.57 -3.23 7.56
N ILE A 50 13.98 -3.78 6.48
CA ILE A 50 14.74 -4.27 5.33
C ILE A 50 15.48 -3.11 4.64
N SER A 51 14.82 -1.95 4.49
CA SER A 51 15.44 -0.78 3.86
C SER A 51 16.62 -0.25 4.68
N GLN A 52 16.46 -0.22 6.00
CA GLN A 52 17.50 0.18 6.94
C GLN A 52 18.65 -0.83 6.98
N TYR A 53 18.35 -2.13 7.05
CA TYR A 53 19.37 -3.19 7.00
C TYR A 53 20.22 -3.10 5.72
N MET A 54 19.60 -2.74 4.60
CA MET A 54 20.29 -2.55 3.33
C MET A 54 20.98 -1.19 3.17
N ARG A 55 20.79 -0.25 4.10
CA ARG A 55 21.40 1.09 4.11
C ARG A 55 21.95 1.42 5.52
N PRO A 56 22.94 0.66 6.03
CA PRO A 56 23.48 0.88 7.36
C PRO A 56 24.09 2.28 7.55
N GLU A 57 24.48 2.96 6.48
CA GLU A 57 24.91 4.36 6.48
C GLU A 57 23.86 5.37 6.96
N LEU A 58 22.56 5.01 6.96
CA LEU A 58 21.47 5.83 7.49
C LEU A 58 21.21 5.56 8.98
N ALA A 59 22.28 5.29 9.76
CA ALA A 59 22.21 4.75 11.11
C ALA A 59 21.20 5.46 12.04
N VAL A 60 20.59 4.69 12.94
CA VAL A 60 19.55 5.15 13.87
C VAL A 60 20.09 6.23 14.79
N GLN A 61 19.73 7.48 14.52
CA GLN A 61 19.90 8.55 15.47
C GLN A 61 18.59 8.72 16.24
N HIS A 62 18.61 8.34 17.52
CA HIS A 62 17.42 8.19 18.36
C HIS A 62 16.84 9.52 18.85
N GLN A 63 17.42 10.66 18.46
CA GLN A 63 16.93 11.97 18.82
C GLN A 63 16.99 12.87 17.59
N ALA A 64 15.82 13.15 17.03
CA ALA A 64 15.70 14.31 16.15
C ALA A 64 16.12 15.55 16.94
N GLY A 65 16.86 16.46 16.31
CA GLY A 65 17.23 17.74 16.93
C GLY A 65 15.99 18.63 17.13
N ASP A 66 16.19 19.94 17.02
CA ASP A 66 15.07 20.90 16.99
C ASP A 66 14.22 20.70 15.72
N VAL A 67 13.16 19.88 15.82
CA VAL A 67 12.26 19.51 14.73
C VAL A 67 11.61 20.76 14.10
N PRO A 68 11.02 21.70 14.85
CA PRO A 68 10.56 22.98 14.31
C PRO A 68 11.58 23.70 13.42
N ALA A 69 12.80 23.93 13.94
CA ALA A 69 13.83 24.62 13.19
C ALA A 69 14.31 23.81 11.97
N LEU A 70 14.32 22.49 12.06
CA LEU A 70 14.74 21.61 10.98
C LEU A 70 13.74 21.57 9.83
N VAL A 71 12.44 21.57 10.11
CA VAL A 71 11.38 21.71 9.09
C VAL A 71 11.54 23.04 8.35
N GLN A 72 11.72 24.13 9.08
CA GLN A 72 11.92 25.46 8.49
C GLN A 72 13.14 25.48 7.56
N ARG A 73 14.31 25.09 8.07
CA ARG A 73 15.56 25.04 7.30
C ARG A 73 15.45 24.16 6.05
N THR A 74 14.73 23.04 6.15
CA THR A 74 14.52 22.12 5.02
C THR A 74 13.72 22.78 3.91
N VAL A 75 12.60 23.44 4.25
CA VAL A 75 11.78 24.14 3.25
C VAL A 75 12.52 25.31 2.64
N ASP A 76 13.24 26.10 3.44
CA ASP A 76 13.99 27.25 2.94
C ASP A 76 15.10 26.82 1.96
N ARG A 77 15.87 25.77 2.29
CA ARG A 77 16.87 25.21 1.37
C ARG A 77 16.27 24.75 0.03
N ILE A 78 15.14 24.06 0.07
CA ILE A 78 14.48 23.59 -1.17
C ILE A 78 13.97 24.79 -1.97
N ARG A 79 13.44 25.83 -1.32
CA ARG A 79 12.98 27.07 -1.98
C ARG A 79 14.12 27.84 -2.62
N GLU A 80 15.29 27.89 -1.99
CA GLU A 80 16.50 28.52 -2.56
C GLU A 80 16.95 27.80 -3.83
N GLN A 81 16.92 26.46 -3.83
CA GLN A 81 17.31 25.65 -4.99
C GLN A 81 16.23 25.59 -6.07
N GLN A 82 14.96 25.77 -5.71
CA GLN A 82 13.79 25.67 -6.59
C GLN A 82 12.81 26.82 -6.31
N PRO A 83 13.05 28.02 -6.87
CA PRO A 83 12.16 29.17 -6.65
C PRO A 83 10.71 28.94 -7.11
N ALA A 84 10.51 28.06 -8.09
CA ALA A 84 9.20 27.63 -8.61
C ALA A 84 8.54 26.50 -7.80
N LEU A 85 9.03 26.22 -6.58
CA LEU A 85 8.46 25.21 -5.69
C LEU A 85 7.00 25.56 -5.35
N THR A 86 6.07 24.68 -5.71
CA THR A 86 4.64 24.84 -5.44
C THR A 86 4.15 23.94 -4.30
N GLN A 87 4.80 22.80 -4.09
CA GLN A 87 4.42 21.82 -3.08
C GLN A 87 5.65 21.08 -2.54
N VAL A 88 5.71 20.90 -1.22
CA VAL A 88 6.71 20.06 -0.54
C VAL A 88 6.03 19.20 0.52
N SER A 89 6.52 17.98 0.69
CA SER A 89 6.12 17.04 1.73
C SER A 89 7.36 16.59 2.49
N ILE A 90 7.38 16.78 3.80
CA ILE A 90 8.46 16.40 4.69
C ILE A 90 7.93 15.29 5.61
N GLN A 91 8.52 14.10 5.52
CA GLN A 91 8.37 13.05 6.51
C GLN A 91 9.43 13.25 7.59
N LEU A 92 8.97 13.35 8.84
CA LEU A 92 9.82 13.47 10.01
C LEU A 92 10.24 12.08 10.50
N PRO A 93 11.30 12.00 11.32
CA PRO A 93 11.82 10.73 11.80
C PRO A 93 10.78 10.02 12.66
N THR A 94 10.70 8.71 12.50
CA THR A 94 9.91 7.81 13.35
C THR A 94 10.82 6.72 13.91
N GLU A 95 10.33 5.92 14.87
CA GLU A 95 11.10 4.79 15.40
C GLU A 95 11.59 3.82 14.30
N ARG A 96 10.76 3.61 13.27
CA ARG A 96 11.07 2.68 12.18
C ARG A 96 11.89 3.33 11.05
N LYS A 97 11.89 4.66 10.95
CA LYS A 97 12.57 5.41 9.90
C LYS A 97 13.29 6.63 10.49
N PRO A 98 14.57 6.51 10.87
CA PRO A 98 15.30 7.53 11.63
C PRO A 98 15.86 8.67 10.76
N THR A 99 15.26 8.93 9.60
CA THR A 99 15.72 9.97 8.66
C THR A 99 14.58 10.89 8.26
N ILE A 100 14.93 12.10 7.88
CA ILE A 100 13.97 13.02 7.27
C ILE A 100 13.95 12.77 5.78
N THR A 101 12.76 12.64 5.21
CA THR A 101 12.61 12.59 3.75
C THR A 101 11.77 13.77 3.30
N ALA A 102 12.37 14.69 2.56
CA ALA A 102 11.63 15.77 1.90
C ALA A 102 11.43 15.42 0.43
N SER A 103 10.20 15.47 -0.05
CA SER A 103 9.85 15.26 -1.45
C SER A 103 9.03 16.42 -2.00
N TRP A 104 9.30 16.79 -3.24
CA TRP A 104 8.60 17.88 -3.92
C TRP A 104 8.40 17.53 -5.39
N ARG A 105 7.43 18.20 -6.01
CA ARG A 105 7.21 18.05 -7.44
C ARG A 105 8.27 18.84 -8.20
N ASP A 106 8.95 18.18 -9.13
CA ASP A 106 9.85 18.84 -10.06
C ASP A 106 9.05 19.31 -11.29
N PRO A 107 8.91 20.62 -11.54
CA PRO A 107 8.19 21.15 -12.70
C PRO A 107 8.84 20.75 -14.04
N GLN A 108 10.15 20.50 -14.05
CA GLN A 108 10.92 20.22 -15.27
C GLN A 108 10.95 18.73 -15.64
N ALA A 109 10.53 17.83 -14.73
CA ALA A 109 10.65 16.38 -14.92
C ALA A 109 9.60 15.74 -15.86
N GLY A 110 8.93 16.52 -16.73
CA GLY A 110 8.07 15.99 -17.80
C GLY A 110 7.05 14.94 -17.35
N GLY A 111 6.32 15.18 -16.24
CA GLY A 111 5.34 14.23 -15.71
C GLY A 111 4.99 14.41 -14.21
N ARG A 112 4.62 13.30 -13.53
CA ARG A 112 4.47 13.19 -12.06
C ARG A 112 5.84 13.00 -11.37
N GLY A 113 6.89 13.65 -11.87
CA GLY A 113 8.23 13.51 -11.30
C GLY A 113 8.30 14.17 -9.92
N PHE A 114 8.52 13.36 -8.89
CA PHE A 114 8.88 13.85 -7.57
C PHE A 114 10.39 13.72 -7.41
N LYS A 115 11.04 14.78 -6.94
CA LYS A 115 12.39 14.70 -6.38
C LYS A 115 12.26 14.46 -4.88
N SER A 116 13.22 13.72 -4.32
CA SER A 116 13.30 13.46 -2.89
C SER A 116 14.72 13.57 -2.41
N VAL A 117 14.90 14.16 -1.24
CA VAL A 117 16.17 14.22 -0.52
C VAL A 117 16.01 13.56 0.84
N THR A 118 17.05 12.85 1.28
CA THR A 118 17.14 12.29 2.63
C THR A 118 18.06 13.17 3.44
N LEU A 119 17.61 13.62 4.61
CA LEU A 119 18.36 14.49 5.50
C LEU A 119 18.61 13.82 6.85
N ASP A 120 19.77 14.12 7.43
CA ASP A 120 20.11 13.79 8.80
C ASP A 120 19.21 14.59 9.77
N PRO A 121 18.53 13.93 10.73
CA PRO A 121 17.63 14.59 11.66
C PRO A 121 18.31 15.48 12.71
N ILE A 122 19.65 15.45 12.83
CA ILE A 122 20.40 16.34 13.74
C ILE A 122 21.02 17.49 12.96
N SER A 123 21.90 17.18 11.99
CA SER A 123 22.62 18.23 11.25
C SER A 123 21.73 18.94 10.22
N GLY A 124 20.67 18.28 9.75
CA GLY A 124 19.86 18.75 8.62
C GLY A 124 20.63 18.74 7.30
N GLN A 125 21.77 18.06 7.21
CA GLN A 125 22.52 17.90 5.96
C GLN A 125 21.96 16.74 5.13
N GLU A 126 22.15 16.83 3.82
CA GLU A 126 21.80 15.74 2.91
C GLU A 126 22.70 14.53 3.15
N VAL A 127 22.08 13.36 3.30
CA VAL A 127 22.78 12.09 3.47
C VAL A 127 22.56 11.26 2.23
N SER A 128 23.66 10.85 1.60
CA SER A 128 23.63 9.88 0.51
C SER A 128 23.71 8.47 1.05
N ALA A 129 22.86 7.58 0.53
CA ALA A 129 22.93 6.16 0.81
C ALA A 129 23.10 5.39 -0.50
N ARG A 130 23.57 4.14 -0.40
CA ARG A 130 23.75 3.28 -1.55
C ARG A 130 22.45 3.10 -2.31
N ALA A 131 22.56 3.00 -3.64
CA ALA A 131 21.41 2.76 -4.50
C ALA A 131 20.86 1.35 -4.26
N THR A 132 19.76 1.27 -3.51
CA THR A 132 18.99 0.04 -3.29
C THR A 132 17.53 0.39 -3.13
N ARG A 133 16.61 -0.49 -3.57
CA ARG A 133 15.18 -0.34 -3.25
C ARG A 133 14.85 -0.83 -1.85
N GLY A 134 15.73 -1.57 -1.18
CA GLY A 134 15.43 -2.05 0.17
C GLY A 134 14.12 -2.83 0.24
N GLY A 135 13.34 -2.58 1.28
CA GLY A 135 11.98 -3.08 1.41
C GLY A 135 10.98 -2.47 0.41
N ASP A 136 11.28 -1.31 -0.21
CA ASP A 136 10.44 -0.73 -1.26
C ASP A 136 10.29 -1.67 -2.46
N PHE A 137 11.26 -2.57 -2.68
CA PHE A 137 11.17 -3.59 -3.72
C PHE A 137 9.98 -4.52 -3.49
N PHE A 138 9.86 -5.08 -2.27
CA PHE A 138 8.78 -6.01 -1.95
C PHE A 138 7.42 -5.30 -1.97
N TYR A 139 7.38 -4.08 -1.43
CA TYR A 139 6.18 -3.24 -1.46
C TYR A 139 5.74 -2.96 -2.90
N ALA A 140 6.65 -2.53 -3.77
CA ALA A 140 6.34 -2.26 -5.17
C ALA A 140 5.98 -3.54 -5.94
N PHE A 141 6.69 -4.65 -5.70
CA PHE A 141 6.43 -5.92 -6.39
C PHE A 141 5.02 -6.45 -6.09
N HIS A 142 4.57 -6.32 -4.84
CA HIS A 142 3.25 -6.78 -4.38
C HIS A 142 2.08 -6.31 -5.24
N PHE A 143 2.18 -5.15 -5.91
CA PHE A 143 1.10 -4.63 -6.76
C PHE A 143 1.52 -4.09 -8.15
N ASN A 144 2.81 -3.89 -8.42
CA ASN A 144 3.29 -3.40 -9.74
C ASN A 144 4.22 -4.39 -10.48
N PHE A 145 4.67 -5.47 -9.84
CA PHE A 145 5.79 -6.30 -10.33
C PHE A 145 7.04 -5.49 -10.72
N HIS A 146 8.14 -6.17 -11.05
CA HIS A 146 9.42 -5.49 -11.34
C HIS A 146 9.66 -5.24 -12.84
N TYR A 147 9.36 -6.22 -13.70
CA TYR A 147 9.72 -6.23 -15.12
C TYR A 147 8.57 -5.86 -16.06
N MET A 148 7.52 -5.22 -15.55
CA MET A 148 6.32 -4.91 -16.31
C MET A 148 5.77 -3.54 -15.91
N SER A 149 4.94 -2.94 -16.78
CA SER A 149 4.26 -1.70 -16.43
C SER A 149 3.33 -1.93 -15.24
N GLY A 150 3.32 -0.98 -14.29
CA GLY A 150 2.47 -1.08 -13.11
C GLY A 150 0.98 -1.17 -13.44
N LEU A 151 0.54 -0.65 -14.59
CA LEU A 151 -0.84 -0.78 -15.04
C LEU A 151 -1.20 -2.24 -15.33
N TRP A 152 -0.39 -2.94 -16.12
CA TRP A 152 -0.63 -4.36 -16.45
C TRP A 152 -0.52 -5.25 -15.22
N ALA A 153 0.45 -4.97 -14.34
CA ALA A 153 0.60 -5.72 -13.11
C ALA A 153 -0.63 -5.62 -12.20
N ARG A 154 -1.18 -4.42 -12.01
CA ARG A 154 -2.41 -4.23 -11.22
C ARG A 154 -3.62 -4.94 -11.81
N TRP A 155 -3.71 -5.05 -13.14
CA TRP A 155 -4.75 -5.83 -13.80
C TRP A 155 -4.60 -7.33 -13.55
N ILE A 156 -3.39 -7.87 -13.71
CA ILE A 156 -3.10 -9.28 -13.46
C ILE A 156 -3.36 -9.63 -11.99
N ILE A 157 -2.86 -8.81 -11.07
CA ILE A 157 -3.04 -9.04 -9.63
C ILE A 157 -4.52 -8.92 -9.24
N GLY A 158 -5.26 -7.97 -9.84
CA GLY A 158 -6.71 -7.86 -9.67
C GLY A 158 -7.46 -9.10 -10.13
N PHE A 159 -7.12 -9.61 -11.31
CA PHE A 159 -7.69 -10.85 -11.83
C PHE A 159 -7.39 -12.04 -10.90
N CYS A 160 -6.15 -12.16 -10.42
CA CYS A 160 -5.79 -13.19 -9.43
C CYS A 160 -6.56 -13.03 -8.11
N ALA A 161 -6.77 -11.80 -7.63
CA ALA A 161 -7.55 -11.53 -6.43
C ALA A 161 -9.04 -11.89 -6.59
N MET A 162 -9.64 -11.64 -7.76
CA MET A 162 -11.00 -12.09 -8.06
C MET A 162 -11.10 -13.62 -8.07
N PHE A 163 -10.13 -14.30 -8.69
CA PHE A 163 -10.05 -15.78 -8.69
C PHE A 163 -9.85 -16.33 -7.28
N MET A 164 -9.07 -15.65 -6.46
CA MET A 164 -8.92 -16.00 -5.05
C MET A 164 -10.22 -15.85 -4.27
N LEU A 165 -11.00 -14.80 -4.50
CA LEU A 165 -12.31 -14.64 -3.86
C LEU A 165 -13.25 -15.78 -4.24
N VAL A 166 -13.25 -16.20 -5.51
CA VAL A 166 -13.98 -17.38 -5.98
C VAL A 166 -13.46 -18.65 -5.31
N ALA A 167 -12.14 -18.81 -5.18
CA ALA A 167 -11.52 -19.96 -4.49
C ALA A 167 -11.90 -20.01 -3.01
N ILE A 168 -11.94 -18.86 -2.32
CA ILE A 168 -12.37 -18.76 -0.92
C ILE A 168 -13.84 -19.19 -0.78
N ILE A 169 -14.75 -18.59 -1.57
CA ILE A 169 -16.18 -18.89 -1.49
C ILE A 169 -16.45 -20.36 -1.82
N SER A 170 -15.88 -20.86 -2.93
CA SER A 170 -16.02 -22.26 -3.33
C SER A 170 -15.38 -23.23 -2.34
N GLY A 171 -14.26 -22.86 -1.70
CA GLY A 171 -13.62 -23.63 -0.64
C GLY A 171 -14.52 -23.78 0.59
N VAL A 172 -15.10 -22.68 1.07
CA VAL A 172 -16.05 -22.69 2.20
C VAL A 172 -17.26 -23.58 1.90
N ILE A 173 -17.84 -23.48 0.69
CA ILE A 173 -18.99 -24.32 0.29
C ILE A 173 -18.60 -25.81 0.20
N THR A 174 -17.38 -26.11 -0.22
CA THR A 174 -16.90 -27.50 -0.40
C THR A 174 -16.69 -28.19 0.96
N HIS A 175 -16.17 -27.48 1.96
CA HIS A 175 -15.86 -28.00 3.29
C HIS A 175 -17.09 -28.01 4.23
N LYS A 176 -17.97 -29.02 4.10
CA LYS A 176 -19.12 -29.25 5.01
C LYS A 176 -18.72 -29.40 6.48
N LYS A 177 -17.48 -29.85 6.74
CA LYS A 177 -16.93 -30.22 8.05
C LYS A 177 -15.80 -29.30 8.50
N ILE A 178 -15.81 -28.04 8.01
CA ILE A 178 -14.73 -27.07 8.18
C ILE A 178 -14.22 -26.96 9.62
N PHE A 179 -15.13 -26.98 10.60
CA PHE A 179 -14.79 -26.95 12.03
C PHE A 179 -14.32 -28.29 12.58
N THR A 180 -14.94 -29.42 12.19
CA THR A 180 -14.50 -30.73 12.69
C THR A 180 -13.16 -31.14 12.11
N ASP A 181 -12.89 -30.84 10.84
CA ASP A 181 -11.62 -31.18 10.18
C ASP A 181 -10.48 -30.30 10.71
N PHE A 182 -10.77 -29.05 11.13
CA PHE A 182 -9.81 -28.17 11.81
C PHE A 182 -9.22 -28.79 13.09
N PHE A 183 -10.03 -29.49 13.88
CA PHE A 183 -9.56 -30.16 15.12
C PHE A 183 -9.03 -31.58 14.89
N THR A 184 -9.05 -32.10 13.65
CA THR A 184 -8.71 -33.49 13.36
C THR A 184 -7.43 -33.59 12.53
N PHE A 185 -6.26 -33.48 13.14
CA PHE A 185 -4.98 -33.67 12.43
C PHE A 185 -4.55 -35.15 12.40
N ARG A 186 -4.60 -35.78 11.22
CA ARG A 186 -4.17 -37.18 11.06
C ARG A 186 -2.70 -37.25 10.67
N ARG A 187 -1.84 -37.47 11.66
CA ARG A 187 -0.38 -37.61 11.48
C ARG A 187 -0.03 -38.92 10.76
N ARG A 188 1.04 -38.94 9.95
CA ARG A 188 1.60 -40.11 9.22
C ARG A 188 0.71 -40.73 8.12
N LYS A 189 -0.14 -39.96 7.43
CA LYS A 189 -0.95 -40.43 6.28
C LYS A 189 -0.62 -39.72 4.96
N GLY A 190 0.62 -39.29 4.78
CA GLY A 190 1.14 -38.74 3.51
C GLY A 190 0.25 -37.62 2.94
N GLN A 191 -0.29 -37.83 1.74
CA GLN A 191 -1.19 -36.90 1.04
C GLN A 191 -2.40 -36.46 1.88
N ARG A 192 -2.98 -37.36 2.69
CA ARG A 192 -4.11 -37.01 3.56
C ARG A 192 -3.70 -36.05 4.67
N SER A 193 -2.48 -36.17 5.19
CA SER A 193 -1.95 -35.23 6.18
C SER A 193 -1.74 -33.82 5.58
N TRP A 194 -1.37 -33.72 4.30
CA TRP A 194 -1.26 -32.44 3.60
C TRP A 194 -2.63 -31.79 3.33
N LEU A 195 -3.64 -32.59 2.99
CA LEU A 195 -5.01 -32.10 2.83
C LEU A 195 -5.59 -31.62 4.18
N ASP A 196 -5.35 -32.37 5.26
CA ASP A 196 -5.76 -31.98 6.61
C ASP A 196 -5.03 -30.69 7.04
N ALA A 197 -3.73 -30.54 6.73
CA ALA A 197 -2.96 -29.32 7.02
C ALA A 197 -3.44 -28.12 6.21
N HIS A 198 -3.70 -28.30 4.91
CA HIS A 198 -4.27 -27.24 4.06
C HIS A 198 -5.63 -26.80 4.58
N ALA A 199 -6.52 -27.75 4.94
CA ALA A 199 -7.80 -27.43 5.53
C ALA A 199 -7.62 -26.64 6.84
N ALA A 200 -6.75 -27.09 7.75
CA ALA A 200 -6.53 -26.39 9.01
C ALA A 200 -6.01 -24.96 8.82
N LEU A 201 -5.01 -24.76 7.95
CA LEU A 201 -4.43 -23.45 7.65
C LEU A 201 -5.42 -22.53 6.92
N SER A 202 -6.18 -23.08 5.97
CA SER A 202 -7.19 -22.34 5.21
C SER A 202 -8.31 -21.83 6.12
N VAL A 203 -8.74 -22.63 7.11
CA VAL A 203 -9.77 -22.23 8.07
C VAL A 203 -9.25 -21.22 9.07
N PHE A 204 -8.08 -21.46 9.66
CA PHE A 204 -7.45 -20.52 10.58
C PHE A 204 -7.24 -19.15 9.95
N GLY A 205 -6.70 -19.14 8.73
CA GLY A 205 -6.43 -17.92 8.00
C GLY A 205 -7.65 -17.33 7.30
N LEU A 206 -8.81 -18.01 7.24
CA LEU A 206 -9.95 -17.62 6.40
C LEU A 206 -10.37 -16.15 6.57
N PRO A 207 -10.53 -15.62 7.81
CA PRO A 207 -10.92 -14.22 7.99
C PRO A 207 -9.91 -13.25 7.39
N PHE A 208 -8.61 -13.53 7.57
CA PHE A 208 -7.53 -12.73 7.01
C PHE A 208 -7.49 -12.82 5.50
N HIS A 209 -7.53 -14.02 4.91
CA HIS A 209 -7.50 -14.19 3.45
C HIS A 209 -8.67 -13.49 2.77
N PHE A 210 -9.87 -13.57 3.35
CA PHE A 210 -11.03 -12.84 2.84
C PHE A 210 -10.83 -11.33 2.93
N MET A 211 -10.45 -10.82 4.11
CA MET A 211 -10.26 -9.39 4.35
C MET A 211 -9.18 -8.78 3.44
N ILE A 212 -8.01 -9.42 3.33
CA ILE A 212 -6.90 -8.88 2.52
C ILE A 212 -7.21 -8.93 1.01
N THR A 213 -7.89 -9.98 0.55
CA THR A 213 -8.28 -10.10 -0.86
C THR A 213 -9.33 -9.05 -1.22
N TRP A 214 -10.34 -8.90 -0.36
CA TRP A 214 -11.39 -7.90 -0.54
C TRP A 214 -10.84 -6.48 -0.50
N SER A 215 -10.05 -6.13 0.51
CA SER A 215 -9.46 -4.80 0.64
C SER A 215 -8.49 -4.47 -0.51
N GLY A 216 -7.74 -5.45 -1.02
CA GLY A 216 -6.92 -5.28 -2.22
C GLY A 216 -7.73 -4.90 -3.46
N LEU A 217 -8.87 -5.58 -3.69
CA LEU A 217 -9.79 -5.23 -4.79
C LEU A 217 -10.41 -3.85 -4.63
N VAL A 218 -10.82 -3.49 -3.40
CA VAL A 218 -11.40 -2.17 -3.09
C VAL A 218 -10.37 -1.05 -3.31
N THR A 219 -9.11 -1.26 -2.93
CA THR A 219 -8.03 -0.29 -3.11
C THR A 219 -7.81 0.07 -4.58
N LEU A 220 -8.06 -0.88 -5.48
CA LEU A 220 -7.94 -0.71 -6.93
C LEU A 220 -9.31 -0.59 -7.63
N MET A 221 -10.41 -0.33 -6.91
CA MET A 221 -11.75 -0.36 -7.51
C MET A 221 -11.91 0.64 -8.66
N VAL A 222 -11.29 1.83 -8.56
CA VAL A 222 -11.38 2.87 -9.60
C VAL A 222 -10.64 2.46 -10.87
N LEU A 223 -9.61 1.61 -10.73
CA LEU A 223 -8.92 1.03 -11.89
C LEU A 223 -9.83 0.03 -12.61
N TYR A 224 -10.53 -0.82 -11.86
CA TYR A 224 -11.36 -1.89 -12.42
C TYR A 224 -12.74 -1.41 -12.90
N MET A 225 -13.31 -0.43 -12.21
CA MET A 225 -14.64 0.15 -12.46
C MET A 225 -14.57 1.67 -12.56
N PRO A 226 -13.95 2.23 -13.61
CA PRO A 226 -13.76 3.68 -13.73
C PRO A 226 -15.05 4.42 -14.08
N TRP A 227 -16.11 3.72 -14.51
CA TRP A 227 -17.32 4.33 -15.08
C TRP A 227 -18.03 5.30 -14.14
N GLY A 228 -18.07 5.02 -12.83
CA GLY A 228 -18.68 5.93 -11.86
C GLY A 228 -17.94 7.27 -11.74
N LEU A 229 -16.61 7.26 -11.89
CA LEU A 229 -15.82 8.50 -11.93
C LEU A 229 -15.92 9.18 -13.31
N GLN A 230 -16.01 8.39 -14.39
CA GLN A 230 -16.10 8.91 -15.76
C GLN A 230 -17.44 9.59 -16.05
N SER A 231 -18.54 9.11 -15.45
CA SER A 231 -19.89 9.67 -15.60
C SER A 231 -20.06 11.04 -14.96
N LEU A 232 -19.10 11.52 -14.16
CA LEU A 232 -19.17 12.85 -13.56
C LEU A 232 -19.07 13.94 -14.66
N PRO A 233 -19.95 14.96 -14.64
CA PRO A 233 -20.06 15.92 -15.73
C PRO A 233 -18.83 16.82 -15.87
N THR A 234 -18.25 17.26 -14.75
CA THR A 234 -17.14 18.22 -14.77
C THR A 234 -15.82 17.63 -14.26
N PRO A 235 -14.66 18.15 -14.75
CA PRO A 235 -13.36 17.83 -14.16
C PRO A 235 -13.26 18.21 -12.67
N ALA A 236 -14.02 19.21 -12.22
CA ALA A 236 -14.04 19.64 -10.83
C ALA A 236 -14.69 18.58 -9.93
N ASP A 237 -15.78 17.96 -10.38
CA ASP A 237 -16.46 16.88 -9.64
C ASP A 237 -15.57 15.65 -9.53
N LYS A 238 -14.85 15.30 -10.62
CA LYS A 238 -13.85 14.22 -10.61
C LYS A 238 -12.73 14.50 -9.62
N ALA A 239 -12.24 15.74 -9.57
CA ALA A 239 -11.21 16.16 -8.62
C ALA A 239 -11.72 16.10 -7.17
N ALA A 240 -12.97 16.51 -6.92
CA ALA A 240 -13.59 16.44 -5.59
C ALA A 240 -13.67 14.99 -5.08
N VAL A 241 -14.27 14.08 -5.85
CA VAL A 241 -14.41 12.66 -5.46
C VAL A 241 -13.04 11.99 -5.29
N THR A 242 -12.07 12.26 -6.17
CA THR A 242 -10.71 11.70 -6.03
C THR A 242 -9.96 12.27 -4.83
N SER A 243 -10.32 13.46 -4.36
CA SER A 243 -9.75 14.02 -3.14
C SER A 243 -10.34 13.40 -1.88
N GLU A 244 -11.63 13.06 -1.87
CA GLU A 244 -12.28 12.36 -0.75
C GLU A 244 -11.78 10.93 -0.58
N MET A 245 -11.39 10.27 -1.68
CA MET A 245 -10.75 8.95 -1.62
C MET A 245 -9.34 8.97 -0.98
N ARG A 246 -8.75 10.15 -0.72
CA ARG A 246 -7.46 10.26 -0.03
C ARG A 246 -7.69 10.23 1.48
N PHE A 247 -7.57 9.03 2.07
CA PHE A 247 -7.83 8.79 3.49
C PHE A 247 -6.99 9.59 4.51
N MET A 248 -5.85 10.18 4.12
CA MET A 248 -4.90 10.79 5.06
C MET A 248 -4.61 12.28 4.85
N GLN A 249 -5.16 12.91 3.80
CA GLN A 249 -4.82 14.31 3.48
C GLN A 249 -6.03 15.06 2.91
N PRO A 250 -6.42 16.21 3.50
CA PRO A 250 -7.41 17.06 2.89
C PRO A 250 -6.90 17.59 1.54
N ALA A 251 -7.82 17.79 0.59
CA ALA A 251 -7.49 18.36 -0.70
C ALA A 251 -6.76 19.70 -0.52
N ALA A 252 -5.66 19.91 -1.26
CA ALA A 252 -5.06 21.24 -1.34
C ALA A 252 -6.09 22.20 -1.95
N PRO A 253 -6.24 23.43 -1.42
CA PRO A 253 -7.12 24.43 -2.01
C PRO A 253 -6.62 24.80 -3.40
N LYS A 254 -7.49 25.33 -4.25
CA LYS A 254 -7.05 25.89 -5.53
C LYS A 254 -6.16 27.13 -5.27
N PRO A 255 -5.06 27.31 -6.01
CA PRO A 255 -4.25 28.53 -5.89
C PRO A 255 -5.10 29.75 -6.23
N ALA A 256 -4.90 30.84 -5.50
CA ALA A 256 -5.56 32.12 -5.76
C ALA A 256 -4.95 32.84 -6.96
N GLY A 257 -3.71 32.51 -7.34
CA GLY A 257 -2.92 33.26 -8.31
C GLY A 257 -2.39 34.57 -7.76
N VAL A 258 -2.51 34.78 -6.45
CA VAL A 258 -2.08 36.01 -5.75
C VAL A 258 -0.82 35.69 -4.98
N PRO A 259 0.34 36.29 -5.32
CA PRO A 259 1.57 36.06 -4.60
C PRO A 259 1.44 36.43 -3.12
N ALA A 260 1.85 35.53 -2.23
CA ALA A 260 1.90 35.78 -0.79
C ALA A 260 3.15 35.13 -0.18
N THR A 261 3.63 35.69 0.93
CA THR A 261 4.78 35.10 1.63
C THR A 261 4.34 33.90 2.46
N LEU A 262 5.03 32.76 2.30
CA LEU A 262 4.78 31.59 3.13
C LEU A 262 5.07 31.91 4.60
N VAL A 263 4.11 31.60 5.48
CA VAL A 263 4.27 31.74 6.93
C VAL A 263 5.39 30.81 7.43
N ALA A 264 6.15 31.26 8.43
CA ALA A 264 7.16 30.44 9.07
C ALA A 264 6.54 29.13 9.61
N LEU A 265 7.15 28.00 9.26
CA LEU A 265 6.72 26.66 9.64
C LEU A 265 7.14 26.30 11.06
N ALA A 266 8.29 26.79 11.54
CA ALA A 266 8.77 26.44 12.89
C ALA A 266 7.73 26.75 13.99
N PRO A 267 7.13 27.95 14.07
CA PRO A 267 6.10 28.23 15.08
C PRO A 267 4.84 27.36 14.93
N LEU A 268 4.51 26.96 13.70
CA LEU A 268 3.36 26.07 13.44
C LEU A 268 3.64 24.65 13.93
N VAL A 269 4.87 24.15 13.73
CA VAL A 269 5.30 22.83 14.20
C VAL A 269 5.37 22.83 15.73
N GLU A 270 5.89 23.90 16.33
CA GLU A 270 5.93 24.05 17.78
C GLU A 270 4.52 24.05 18.38
N GLN A 271 3.56 24.77 17.78
CA GLN A 271 2.15 24.73 18.18
C GLN A 271 1.54 23.33 18.05
N ALA A 272 1.92 22.58 17.02
CA ALA A 272 1.46 21.19 16.86
C ALA A 272 2.03 20.29 17.95
N GLU A 273 3.32 20.41 18.26
CA GLU A 273 3.96 19.66 19.35
C GLU A 273 3.42 20.03 20.73
N GLN A 274 3.06 21.28 20.97
CA GLN A 274 2.40 21.70 22.21
C GLN A 274 1.03 21.02 22.40
N ARG A 275 0.31 20.74 21.29
CA ARG A 275 -1.01 20.10 21.33
C ARG A 275 -0.96 18.57 21.34
N TRP A 276 0.01 17.99 20.64
CA TRP A 276 0.08 16.55 20.38
C TRP A 276 1.16 15.83 21.19
N GLY A 277 2.10 16.57 21.77
CA GLY A 277 3.29 16.04 22.41
C GLY A 277 4.57 16.39 21.63
N LYS A 278 5.70 16.45 22.33
CA LYS A 278 7.00 16.66 21.66
C LYS A 278 7.32 15.52 20.71
N SER A 279 7.85 15.84 19.54
CA SER A 279 8.30 14.87 18.53
C SER A 279 7.20 13.93 18.02
N THR A 280 5.92 14.31 18.16
CA THR A 280 4.79 13.51 17.66
C THR A 280 4.32 13.92 16.27
N VAL A 281 4.93 14.93 15.63
CA VAL A 281 4.60 15.29 14.25
C VAL A 281 5.29 14.31 13.31
N GLY A 282 4.52 13.54 12.52
CA GLY A 282 5.05 12.53 11.60
C GLY A 282 5.29 13.03 10.18
N SER A 283 4.50 14.01 9.72
CA SER A 283 4.75 14.68 8.45
C SER A 283 4.23 16.11 8.40
N VAL A 284 4.90 16.95 7.61
CA VAL A 284 4.50 18.32 7.29
C VAL A 284 4.38 18.44 5.78
N GLN A 285 3.24 18.94 5.30
CA GLN A 285 2.99 19.17 3.88
C GLN A 285 2.64 20.62 3.68
N VAL A 286 3.22 21.21 2.65
CA VAL A 286 2.93 22.59 2.25
C VAL A 286 2.51 22.56 0.78
N SER A 287 1.35 23.14 0.50
CA SER A 287 0.77 23.27 -0.83
C SER A 287 0.54 24.73 -1.18
N ASN A 288 0.57 25.06 -2.48
CA ASN A 288 0.48 26.42 -3.01
C ASN A 288 1.52 27.37 -2.36
N ILE A 289 2.77 26.94 -2.30
CA ILE A 289 3.86 27.78 -1.78
C ILE A 289 3.95 29.07 -2.60
N ASN A 290 4.14 30.19 -1.91
CA ASN A 290 4.16 31.56 -2.44
C ASN A 290 2.81 32.09 -2.96
N ASP A 291 1.67 31.49 -2.59
CA ASP A 291 0.32 31.93 -2.97
C ASP A 291 -0.54 32.27 -1.74
N ALA A 292 -1.51 33.16 -1.88
CA ALA A 292 -2.43 33.55 -0.80
C ALA A 292 -3.24 32.37 -0.23
N ASN A 293 -3.47 31.33 -1.03
CA ASN A 293 -4.09 30.08 -0.61
C ASN A 293 -3.07 29.00 -0.21
N ALA A 294 -1.87 29.40 0.23
CA ALA A 294 -0.91 28.48 0.82
C ALA A 294 -1.54 27.71 1.99
N ARG A 295 -1.41 26.38 1.97
CA ARG A 295 -1.92 25.52 3.05
C ARG A 295 -0.79 24.66 3.58
N VAL A 296 -0.57 24.76 4.89
CA VAL A 296 0.27 23.87 5.68
C VAL A 296 -0.63 22.83 6.34
N SER A 297 -0.29 21.56 6.23
CA SER A 297 -1.01 20.46 6.86
C SER A 297 0.00 19.55 7.56
N MET A 298 -0.30 19.19 8.80
CA MET A 298 0.56 18.35 9.62
C MET A 298 -0.21 17.10 10.03
N VAL A 299 0.47 15.96 10.01
CA VAL A 299 -0.09 14.68 10.42
C VAL A 299 0.70 14.19 11.62
N GLN A 300 -0.01 13.86 12.70
CA GLN A 300 0.58 13.25 13.88
C GLN A 300 1.13 11.86 13.51
N SER A 301 2.33 11.54 14.00
CA SER A 301 2.91 10.21 13.90
C SER A 301 2.02 9.23 14.65
N GLN A 302 1.67 8.12 13.99
CA GLN A 302 1.04 7.00 14.67
C GLN A 302 2.17 6.19 15.32
N THR A 303 2.22 6.19 16.65
CA THR A 303 3.03 5.25 17.45
C THR A 303 2.66 3.81 17.14
#